data_AF-A0A975NNZ0-F1
#
_entry.id   AF-A0A975NNZ0-F1
#
_cell.length_a   1.000
_cell.length_b   1.000
_cell.length_c   1.000
_cell.angle_alpha   90.00
_cell.angle_beta   90.00
_cell.angle_gamma   90.00
#
_symmetry.space_group_name_H-M   'P 1'
#
loop_
_entity.id
_entity.type
_entity.pdbx_description
1 polymer ?
#
loop_
_entity_poly.entity_id
_entity_poly.type
_entity_poly.pdbx_seq_one_letter_code
_entity_poly.pdbx_strand_id
1 'polypeptide(L)'
;MGIFGHSRALRAVVLACGMAFIGPAAELSAATLNSSQASDPMERSAEPFGLFASALSGGGLREKWLGIQRRLDDEMVQLALCEGDPDRCAAPAALQFLAIVETARTREGRARLGEINRAINLAIRPMGDLEQYGAIDVWSSPLATLTRGAGDCEDYAIAKFVALQRAGISPDDLRIVIMRDTIRGEDHAVAAARLDGHWLTLDNRRMAMIEDAQVRNYRPSFVIDRDGVKRYEDAPMPALRDRNLVSEAASHSGLETSPM
;
A
#
# COMPACT_ATOMS: atom_id res chain seq x y z
N MET A 1 -67.87 -40.54 9.16
CA MET A 1 -67.38 -41.19 10.39
C MET A 1 -66.28 -40.27 10.92
N GLY A 2 -66.46 -39.43 11.95
CA GLY A 2 -66.71 -39.80 13.36
C GLY A 2 -65.50 -40.59 13.88
N ILE A 3 -64.77 -40.26 14.96
CA ILE A 3 -65.10 -39.66 16.27
C ILE A 3 -63.77 -39.25 16.99
N PHE A 4 -63.83 -38.16 17.78
CA PHE A 4 -63.16 -37.77 19.05
C PHE A 4 -62.02 -38.62 19.65
N GLY A 5 -60.95 -38.06 20.24
CA GLY A 5 -60.83 -37.32 21.53
C GLY A 5 -59.49 -37.77 22.19
N HIS A 6 -58.80 -37.14 23.14
CA HIS A 6 -59.09 -36.11 24.14
C HIS A 6 -57.79 -35.44 24.64
N SER A 7 -58.00 -34.26 25.23
CA SER A 7 -57.07 -33.34 25.90
C SER A 7 -56.56 -33.83 27.27
N ARG A 8 -55.40 -33.35 27.71
CA ARG A 8 -55.13 -33.04 29.13
C ARG A 8 -54.31 -31.76 29.28
N ALA A 9 -54.93 -30.79 29.96
CA ALA A 9 -54.34 -29.54 30.41
C ALA A 9 -53.63 -29.71 31.76
N LEU A 10 -52.68 -28.83 32.06
CA LEU A 10 -52.42 -28.41 33.45
C LEU A 10 -52.24 -26.88 33.50
N ARG A 11 -52.91 -26.27 34.48
CA ARG A 11 -53.00 -24.84 34.77
C ARG A 11 -51.80 -24.35 35.57
N ALA A 12 -51.44 -23.07 35.41
CA ALA A 12 -51.03 -22.22 36.52
C ALA A 12 -51.51 -20.78 36.28
N VAL A 13 -52.19 -20.24 37.28
CA VAL A 13 -52.75 -18.88 37.38
C VAL A 13 -51.85 -18.10 38.34
N VAL A 14 -51.51 -16.86 38.02
CA VAL A 14 -51.19 -15.84 39.05
C VAL A 14 -51.79 -14.49 38.65
N LEU A 15 -52.42 -13.88 39.65
CA LEU A 15 -53.28 -12.71 39.66
C LEU A 15 -52.56 -11.38 39.40
N ALA A 16 -53.36 -10.42 38.90
CA ALA A 16 -53.08 -9.01 38.73
C ALA A 16 -53.02 -8.21 40.04
N CYS A 17 -52.40 -7.03 40.00
CA CYS A 17 -52.91 -5.81 40.65
C CYS A 17 -52.11 -4.59 40.18
N GLY A 18 -52.78 -3.59 39.62
CA GLY A 18 -52.20 -2.26 39.36
C GLY A 18 -52.53 -1.27 40.48
N MET A 19 -51.79 -0.16 40.54
CA MET A 19 -52.31 1.19 40.81
C MET A 19 -51.20 2.25 40.60
N ALA A 20 -51.64 3.44 40.17
CA ALA A 20 -50.87 4.59 39.68
C ALA A 20 -50.24 5.45 40.79
N PHE A 21 -49.22 6.27 40.46
CA PHE A 21 -48.90 7.52 41.17
C PHE A 21 -48.10 8.53 40.29
N ILE A 22 -48.74 9.68 40.01
CA ILE A 22 -48.31 11.10 40.07
C ILE A 22 -46.84 11.54 39.78
N GLY A 23 -46.65 12.36 38.72
CA GLY A 23 -45.79 13.59 38.59
C GLY A 23 -44.26 13.55 38.86
N PRO A 24 -43.45 14.59 38.50
CA PRO A 24 -43.81 15.97 38.13
C PRO A 24 -43.13 16.53 36.86
N ALA A 25 -43.37 17.84 36.69
CA ALA A 25 -42.89 18.84 35.74
C ALA A 25 -41.50 18.69 35.09
N ALA A 26 -41.44 19.24 33.88
CA ALA A 26 -40.24 19.58 33.14
C ALA A 26 -39.23 20.35 34.01
N GLU A 27 -38.00 19.82 34.09
CA GLU A 27 -36.83 20.63 34.39
C GLU A 27 -36.14 21.00 33.07
N LEU A 28 -36.03 22.31 32.84
CA LEU A 28 -35.14 22.89 31.85
C LEU A 28 -33.71 22.46 32.17
N SER A 29 -33.15 21.53 31.40
CA SER A 29 -31.70 21.36 31.38
C SER A 29 -31.10 22.50 30.56
N ALA A 30 -30.42 23.41 31.26
CA ALA A 30 -29.52 24.38 30.65
C ALA A 30 -28.52 23.65 29.73
N ALA A 31 -28.38 24.14 28.50
CA ALA A 31 -27.35 23.66 27.59
C ALA A 31 -25.98 24.02 28.18
N THR A 32 -25.35 23.05 28.84
CA THR A 32 -23.92 23.09 29.13
C THR A 32 -23.18 23.07 27.80
N LEU A 33 -22.65 24.23 27.40
CA LEU A 33 -21.54 24.32 26.46
C LEU A 33 -20.33 23.67 27.12
N ASN A 34 -20.17 22.37 26.89
CA ASN A 34 -18.99 21.60 27.21
C ASN A 34 -18.70 20.81 25.94
N SER A 35 -17.50 20.74 25.41
CA SER A 35 -16.20 21.27 25.76
C SER A 35 -15.33 20.72 24.64
N SER A 36 -14.39 21.51 24.13
CA SER A 36 -13.19 21.03 23.45
C SER A 36 -13.43 19.97 22.36
N GLN A 37 -13.43 20.41 21.10
CA GLN A 37 -12.88 19.57 20.03
C GLN A 37 -11.57 18.98 20.55
N ALA A 38 -11.61 17.72 20.98
CA ALA A 38 -10.44 16.89 20.97
C ALA A 38 -10.00 16.94 19.51
N SER A 39 -8.87 17.60 19.27
CA SER A 39 -8.20 17.58 17.98
C SER A 39 -8.13 16.12 17.55
N ASP A 40 -8.86 15.80 16.48
CA ASP A 40 -8.77 14.54 15.77
C ASP A 40 -7.28 14.20 15.62
N PRO A 41 -6.82 12.96 15.90
CA PRO A 41 -5.42 12.63 15.70
C PRO A 41 -5.09 12.96 14.25
N MET A 42 -4.20 13.94 14.02
CA MET A 42 -3.72 14.37 12.70
C MET A 42 -3.82 13.21 11.72
N GLU A 43 -4.76 13.32 10.77
CA GLU A 43 -5.10 12.27 9.82
C GLU A 43 -3.79 11.78 9.18
N ARG A 44 -3.34 10.57 9.54
CA ARG A 44 -2.09 10.06 8.98
C ARG A 44 -2.37 9.66 7.55
N SER A 45 -1.53 10.09 6.62
CA SER A 45 -1.65 9.65 5.23
C SER A 45 -1.67 8.12 5.17
N ALA A 46 -2.58 7.59 4.36
CA ALA A 46 -2.65 6.16 4.06
C ALA A 46 -1.53 5.71 3.11
N GLU A 47 -0.87 6.65 2.44
CA GLU A 47 0.15 6.37 1.43
C GLU A 47 1.51 5.97 2.06
N PRO A 48 2.37 5.25 1.32
CA PRO A 48 3.73 4.99 1.73
C PRO A 48 4.47 6.28 2.13
N PHE A 49 5.44 6.14 3.03
CA PHE A 49 6.25 7.21 3.62
C PHE A 49 5.46 8.16 4.54
N GLY A 50 4.18 7.90 4.78
CA GLY A 50 3.32 8.77 5.59
C GLY A 50 3.09 10.15 4.98
N LEU A 51 3.33 10.30 3.66
CA LEU A 51 3.20 11.55 2.93
C LEU A 51 1.84 11.62 2.26
N PHE A 52 1.20 12.79 2.26
CA PHE A 52 -0.02 12.99 1.48
C PHE A 52 0.30 12.99 -0.02
N ALA A 53 -0.66 12.55 -0.83
CA ALA A 53 -0.54 12.55 -2.26
C ALA A 53 -1.84 13.01 -2.91
N SER A 54 -1.71 13.84 -3.93
CA SER A 54 -2.83 14.41 -4.69
C SER A 54 -2.87 13.83 -6.10
N ALA A 55 -4.07 13.51 -6.57
CA ALA A 55 -4.28 12.92 -7.90
C ALA A 55 -3.79 13.85 -9.02
N LEU A 56 -3.18 13.27 -10.06
CA LEU A 56 -2.80 14.00 -11.26
C LEU A 56 -3.93 14.02 -12.29
N SER A 57 -4.26 15.20 -12.79
CA SER A 57 -5.24 15.37 -13.87
C SER A 57 -4.68 15.02 -15.25
N GLY A 58 -3.36 15.01 -15.43
CA GLY A 58 -2.70 14.81 -16.72
C GLY A 58 -1.18 14.60 -16.61
N GLY A 59 -0.50 14.47 -17.76
CA GLY A 59 0.95 14.32 -17.86
C GLY A 59 1.41 12.94 -18.34
N GLY A 60 2.65 12.86 -18.82
CA GLY A 60 3.19 11.66 -19.47
C GLY A 60 3.15 10.40 -18.61
N LEU A 61 3.40 10.50 -17.30
CA LEU A 61 3.30 9.37 -16.39
C LEU A 61 1.87 8.81 -16.30
N ARG A 62 0.85 9.68 -16.27
CA ARG A 62 -0.56 9.27 -16.27
C ARG A 62 -0.94 8.61 -17.59
N GLU A 63 -0.47 9.16 -18.72
CA GLU A 63 -0.69 8.57 -20.05
C GLU A 63 -0.06 7.18 -20.18
N LYS A 64 1.15 6.99 -19.64
CA LYS A 64 1.82 5.70 -19.57
C LYS A 64 1.05 4.70 -18.71
N TRP A 65 0.61 5.10 -17.52
CA TRP A 65 -0.20 4.25 -16.66
C TRP A 65 -1.53 3.84 -17.31
N LEU A 66 -2.24 4.78 -17.97
CA LEU A 66 -3.43 4.47 -18.77
C LEU A 66 -3.13 3.50 -19.92
N GLY A 67 -1.94 3.56 -20.50
CA GLY A 67 -1.44 2.59 -21.46
C GLY A 67 -1.27 1.19 -20.86
N ILE A 68 -0.69 1.11 -19.66
CA ILE A 68 -0.58 -0.14 -18.91
C ILE A 68 -1.96 -0.71 -18.57
N GLN A 69 -2.88 0.09 -18.03
CA GLN A 69 -4.22 -0.37 -17.66
C GLN A 69 -4.95 -1.03 -18.83
N ARG A 70 -4.90 -0.45 -20.03
CA ARG A 70 -5.47 -1.07 -21.23
C ARG A 70 -4.85 -2.43 -21.56
N ARG A 71 -3.53 -2.55 -21.44
CA ARG A 71 -2.84 -3.84 -21.66
C ARG A 71 -3.16 -4.85 -20.55
N LEU A 72 -3.36 -4.38 -19.32
CA LEU A 72 -3.80 -5.24 -18.22
C LEU A 72 -5.19 -5.79 -18.48
N ASP A 73 -6.13 -5.00 -19.00
CA ASP A 73 -7.46 -5.49 -19.37
C ASP A 73 -7.38 -6.66 -20.37
N ASP A 74 -6.54 -6.52 -21.40
CA ASP A 74 -6.27 -7.59 -22.38
C ASP A 74 -5.61 -8.83 -21.73
N GLU A 75 -4.58 -8.62 -20.90
CA GLU A 75 -3.87 -9.70 -20.23
C GLU A 75 -4.76 -10.44 -19.22
N MET A 76 -5.69 -9.75 -18.56
CA MET A 76 -6.62 -10.37 -17.61
C MET A 76 -7.55 -11.37 -18.32
N VAL A 77 -7.95 -11.10 -19.56
CA VAL A 77 -8.68 -12.06 -20.40
C VAL A 77 -7.81 -13.27 -20.70
N GLN A 78 -6.56 -13.06 -21.12
CA GLN A 78 -5.64 -14.16 -21.42
C GLN A 78 -5.34 -15.03 -20.19
N LEU A 79 -5.15 -14.41 -19.02
CA LEU A 79 -4.94 -15.11 -17.77
C LEU A 79 -6.16 -15.95 -17.39
N ALA A 80 -7.38 -15.41 -17.51
CA ALA A 80 -8.61 -16.14 -17.20
C ALA A 80 -8.81 -17.36 -18.12
N LEU A 81 -8.48 -17.23 -19.41
CA LEU A 81 -8.51 -18.36 -20.35
C LEU A 81 -7.51 -19.45 -19.95
N CYS A 82 -6.29 -19.06 -19.60
CA CYS A 82 -5.24 -20.00 -19.19
C CYS A 82 -5.50 -20.64 -17.82
N GLU A 83 -6.16 -19.96 -16.88
CA GLU A 83 -6.61 -20.56 -15.62
C GLU A 83 -7.71 -21.61 -15.85
N GLY A 84 -8.60 -21.39 -16.83
CA GLY A 84 -9.71 -22.30 -17.12
C GLY A 84 -9.30 -23.59 -17.84
N ASP A 85 -8.24 -23.55 -18.65
CA ASP A 85 -7.70 -24.73 -19.37
C ASP A 85 -6.17 -24.65 -19.49
N PRO A 86 -5.42 -24.95 -18.40
CA PRO A 86 -3.96 -24.83 -18.39
C PRO A 86 -3.26 -25.70 -19.43
N ASP A 87 -3.79 -26.89 -19.72
CA ASP A 87 -3.21 -27.86 -20.66
C ASP A 87 -3.26 -27.36 -22.12
N ARG A 88 -4.20 -26.46 -22.44
CA ARG A 88 -4.34 -25.85 -23.78
C ARG A 88 -3.90 -24.39 -23.85
N CYS A 89 -3.37 -23.83 -22.77
CA CYS A 89 -2.89 -22.45 -22.76
C CYS A 89 -1.62 -22.32 -23.64
N ALA A 90 -1.73 -21.57 -24.73
CA ALA A 90 -0.62 -21.32 -25.66
C ALA A 90 0.31 -20.16 -25.22
N ALA A 91 0.15 -19.62 -24.01
CA ALA A 91 0.88 -18.47 -23.50
C ALA A 91 1.79 -18.84 -22.31
N PRO A 92 3.08 -19.19 -22.55
CA PRO A 92 4.00 -19.59 -21.49
C PRO A 92 4.16 -18.54 -20.37
N ALA A 93 4.20 -17.25 -20.74
CA ALA A 93 4.27 -16.16 -19.78
C ALA A 93 3.05 -16.11 -18.84
N ALA A 94 1.85 -16.42 -19.36
CA ALA A 94 0.64 -16.49 -18.55
C ALA A 94 0.72 -17.65 -17.55
N LEU A 95 1.12 -18.84 -18.00
CA LEU A 95 1.31 -20.00 -17.13
C LEU A 95 2.35 -19.73 -16.04
N GLN A 96 3.48 -19.11 -16.40
CA GLN A 96 4.52 -18.73 -15.44
C GLN A 96 3.98 -17.73 -14.41
N PHE A 97 3.29 -16.68 -14.85
CA PHE A 97 2.71 -15.68 -13.96
C PHE A 97 1.69 -16.29 -13.00
N LEU A 98 0.80 -17.14 -13.50
CA LEU A 98 -0.20 -17.87 -12.71
C LEU A 98 0.46 -18.79 -11.68
N ALA A 99 1.52 -19.51 -12.05
CA ALA A 99 2.27 -20.36 -11.13
C ALA A 99 2.90 -19.56 -9.97
N ILE A 100 3.42 -18.35 -10.25
CA ILE A 100 3.94 -17.44 -9.21
C ILE A 100 2.82 -17.03 -8.26
N VAL A 101 1.68 -16.57 -8.80
CA VAL A 101 0.52 -16.14 -8.01
C VAL A 101 -0.01 -17.28 -7.15
N GLU A 102 -0.16 -18.48 -7.71
CA GLU A 102 -0.71 -19.61 -6.98
C GLU A 102 0.24 -20.09 -5.88
N THR A 103 1.55 -20.13 -6.15
CA THR A 103 2.54 -20.44 -5.11
C THR A 103 2.46 -19.43 -3.96
N ALA A 104 2.30 -18.13 -4.26
CA ALA A 104 2.16 -17.11 -3.24
C ALA A 104 0.87 -17.25 -2.42
N ARG A 105 -0.25 -17.67 -3.03
CA ARG A 105 -1.53 -17.92 -2.33
C ARG A 105 -1.42 -19.03 -1.27
N THR A 106 -0.50 -19.98 -1.43
CA THR A 106 -0.21 -21.01 -0.40
C THR A 106 0.53 -20.47 0.83
N ARG A 107 0.94 -19.20 0.82
CA ARG A 107 1.66 -18.52 1.91
C ARG A 107 0.77 -17.47 2.56
N GLU A 108 1.18 -17.02 3.74
CA GLU A 108 0.50 -15.99 4.52
C GLU A 108 1.45 -14.85 4.91
N GLY A 109 0.85 -13.70 5.24
CA GLY A 109 1.54 -12.50 5.71
C GLY A 109 2.77 -12.14 4.87
N ARG A 110 3.90 -11.91 5.54
CA ARG A 110 5.16 -11.50 4.89
C ARG A 110 5.69 -12.55 3.91
N ALA A 111 5.43 -13.84 4.14
CA ALA A 111 5.90 -14.90 3.25
C ALA A 111 5.21 -14.86 1.88
N ARG A 112 3.93 -14.48 1.82
CA ARG A 112 3.19 -14.28 0.56
C ARG A 112 3.82 -13.18 -0.29
N LEU A 113 4.08 -12.02 0.32
CA LEU A 113 4.74 -10.89 -0.36
C LEU A 113 6.16 -11.27 -0.83
N GLY A 114 6.90 -11.97 0.04
CA GLY A 114 8.25 -12.43 -0.25
C GLY A 114 8.34 -13.43 -1.41
N GLU A 115 7.37 -14.34 -1.54
CA GLU A 115 7.32 -15.28 -2.66
C GLU A 115 7.19 -14.55 -3.99
N ILE A 116 6.27 -13.58 -4.08
CA ILE A 116 6.08 -12.76 -5.29
C ILE A 116 7.34 -11.95 -5.58
N ASN A 117 7.91 -11.27 -4.57
CA ASN A 117 9.12 -10.47 -4.75
C ASN A 117 10.25 -11.33 -5.34
N ARG A 118 10.49 -12.50 -4.74
CA ARG A 118 11.56 -13.41 -5.14
C ARG A 118 11.32 -13.97 -6.53
N ALA A 119 10.14 -14.50 -6.80
CA ALA A 119 9.85 -15.19 -8.05
C ALA A 119 9.89 -14.24 -9.24
N ILE A 120 9.32 -13.03 -9.12
CA ILE A 120 9.41 -12.01 -10.16
C ILE A 120 10.85 -11.53 -10.34
N ASN A 121 11.60 -11.32 -9.25
CA ASN A 121 13.01 -10.92 -9.34
C ASN A 121 13.89 -11.94 -10.07
N LEU A 122 13.53 -13.24 -10.00
CA LEU A 122 14.24 -14.31 -10.70
C LEU A 122 13.74 -14.54 -12.12
N ALA A 123 12.48 -14.21 -12.41
CA ALA A 123 11.86 -14.42 -13.71
C ALA A 123 12.28 -13.36 -14.75
N ILE A 124 12.65 -12.16 -14.29
CA ILE A 124 13.01 -11.03 -15.14
C ILE A 124 14.50 -10.75 -14.93
N ARG A 125 15.23 -10.51 -16.02
CA ARG A 125 16.61 -10.03 -16.00
C ARG A 125 16.65 -8.50 -16.08
N PRO A 126 17.43 -7.79 -15.23
CA PRO A 126 17.53 -6.34 -15.31
C PRO A 126 18.13 -5.91 -16.66
N MET A 127 17.45 -5.02 -17.37
CA MET A 127 17.85 -4.47 -18.66
C MET A 127 17.15 -3.14 -18.86
N GLY A 128 17.89 -2.09 -19.23
CA GLY A 128 17.29 -0.78 -19.48
C GLY A 128 16.54 -0.73 -20.80
N ASP A 129 15.52 0.12 -20.90
CA ASP A 129 14.69 0.20 -22.11
C ASP A 129 15.45 0.53 -23.38
N LEU A 130 16.48 1.37 -23.31
CA LEU A 130 17.26 1.71 -24.51
C LEU A 130 17.94 0.48 -25.10
N GLU A 131 18.42 -0.42 -24.25
CA GLU A 131 19.02 -1.69 -24.64
C GLU A 131 17.95 -2.68 -25.16
N GLN A 132 16.78 -2.68 -24.52
CA GLN A 132 15.70 -3.64 -24.82
C GLN A 132 14.85 -3.27 -26.06
N TYR A 133 14.55 -1.98 -26.21
CA TYR A 133 13.56 -1.45 -27.15
C TYR A 133 14.14 -0.43 -28.12
N GLY A 134 15.36 0.09 -27.88
CA GLY A 134 15.89 1.24 -28.63
C GLY A 134 15.17 2.55 -28.34
N ALA A 135 14.37 2.60 -27.28
CA ALA A 135 13.61 3.75 -26.81
C ALA A 135 13.77 3.87 -25.30
N ILE A 136 13.53 5.05 -24.73
CA ILE A 136 13.60 5.28 -23.28
C ILE A 136 12.21 5.21 -22.65
N ASP A 137 12.13 4.67 -21.42
CA ASP A 137 10.98 4.78 -20.51
C ASP A 137 9.69 4.17 -21.12
N VAL A 138 9.80 2.89 -21.52
CA VAL A 138 8.80 2.03 -22.15
C VAL A 138 8.18 1.11 -21.10
N TRP A 139 7.00 1.48 -20.62
CA TRP A 139 6.29 0.70 -19.61
C TRP A 139 5.62 -0.53 -20.24
N SER A 140 5.93 -1.70 -19.68
CA SER A 140 5.44 -3.01 -20.14
C SER A 140 4.47 -3.63 -19.13
N SER A 141 3.50 -4.39 -19.62
CA SER A 141 2.57 -5.15 -18.79
C SER A 141 3.20 -6.49 -18.35
N PRO A 142 2.71 -7.13 -17.26
CA PRO A 142 3.34 -8.31 -16.69
C PRO A 142 3.63 -9.44 -17.69
N LEU A 143 2.68 -9.80 -18.56
CA LEU A 143 2.93 -10.86 -19.54
C LEU A 143 3.87 -10.43 -20.65
N ALA A 144 3.84 -9.16 -21.06
CA ALA A 144 4.81 -8.62 -22.00
C ALA A 144 6.24 -8.69 -21.43
N THR A 145 6.45 -8.26 -20.19
CA THR A 145 7.75 -8.34 -19.50
C THR A 145 8.22 -9.78 -19.35
N LEU A 146 7.36 -10.70 -18.91
CA LEU A 146 7.71 -12.11 -18.76
C LEU A 146 7.98 -12.81 -20.10
N THR A 147 7.26 -12.43 -21.16
CA THR A 147 7.54 -12.94 -22.52
C THR A 147 8.93 -12.55 -22.99
N ARG A 148 9.40 -11.35 -22.63
CA ARG A 148 10.76 -10.88 -22.94
C ARG A 148 11.81 -11.43 -21.98
N GLY A 149 11.42 -11.75 -20.75
CA GLY A 149 12.32 -12.18 -19.67
C GLY A 149 13.29 -11.08 -19.22
N ALA A 150 13.01 -9.82 -19.58
CA ALA A 150 13.85 -8.67 -19.25
C ALA A 150 13.02 -7.39 -19.13
N GLY A 151 13.51 -6.45 -18.31
CA GLY A 151 12.92 -5.13 -18.09
C GLY A 151 13.70 -4.35 -17.04
N ASP A 152 13.29 -3.12 -16.78
CA ASP A 152 13.87 -2.23 -15.76
C ASP A 152 12.90 -2.01 -14.58
N CYS A 153 13.09 -0.94 -13.80
CA CYS A 153 12.49 -0.87 -12.46
C CYS A 153 10.95 -0.86 -12.47
N GLU A 154 10.33 -0.15 -13.41
CA GLU A 154 8.88 -0.05 -13.53
C GLU A 154 8.25 -1.37 -13.96
N ASP A 155 8.89 -2.11 -14.87
CA ASP A 155 8.40 -3.38 -15.37
C ASP A 155 8.30 -4.41 -14.23
N TYR A 156 9.32 -4.45 -13.36
CA TYR A 156 9.28 -5.29 -12.15
C TYR A 156 8.21 -4.80 -11.17
N ALA A 157 8.09 -3.49 -10.97
CA ALA A 157 7.12 -2.92 -10.04
C ALA A 157 5.67 -3.23 -10.48
N ILE A 158 5.37 -3.09 -11.77
CA ILE A 158 4.07 -3.42 -12.37
C ILE A 158 3.80 -4.92 -12.25
N ALA A 159 4.75 -5.78 -12.62
CA ALA A 159 4.59 -7.23 -12.51
C ALA A 159 4.28 -7.67 -11.06
N LYS A 160 5.00 -7.10 -10.08
CA LYS A 160 4.76 -7.38 -8.65
C LYS A 160 3.42 -6.84 -8.19
N PHE A 161 3.07 -5.60 -8.54
CA PHE A 161 1.78 -4.98 -8.17
C PHE A 161 0.60 -5.84 -8.61
N VAL A 162 0.59 -6.28 -9.86
CA VAL A 162 -0.49 -7.12 -10.40
C VAL A 162 -0.47 -8.52 -9.78
N ALA A 163 0.71 -9.13 -9.58
CA ALA A 163 0.81 -10.43 -8.93
C ALA A 163 0.29 -10.41 -7.48
N LEU A 164 0.59 -9.35 -6.72
CA LEU A 164 0.10 -9.14 -5.37
C LEU A 164 -1.41 -8.98 -5.32
N GLN A 165 -1.96 -8.17 -6.23
CA GLN A 165 -3.40 -7.99 -6.36
C GLN A 165 -4.10 -9.33 -6.62
N ARG A 166 -3.57 -10.12 -7.56
CA ARG A 166 -4.11 -11.47 -7.86
C ARG A 166 -3.89 -12.48 -6.76
N ALA A 167 -2.86 -12.33 -5.93
CA ALA A 167 -2.65 -13.13 -4.72
C ALA A 167 -3.56 -12.70 -3.54
N GLY A 168 -4.50 -11.78 -3.78
CA GLY A 168 -5.55 -11.41 -2.84
C GLY A 168 -5.15 -10.32 -1.85
N ILE A 169 -4.07 -9.56 -2.10
CA ILE A 169 -3.77 -8.36 -1.32
C ILE A 169 -4.78 -7.26 -1.70
N SER A 170 -5.34 -6.58 -0.70
CA SER A 170 -6.32 -5.52 -0.92
C SER A 170 -5.74 -4.41 -1.81
N PRO A 171 -6.50 -3.86 -2.77
CA PRO A 171 -6.06 -2.72 -3.57
C PRO A 171 -5.65 -1.51 -2.71
N ASP A 172 -6.27 -1.32 -1.55
CA ASP A 172 -5.95 -0.22 -0.64
C ASP A 172 -4.58 -0.39 0.02
N ASP A 173 -4.07 -1.63 0.06
CA ASP A 173 -2.78 -2.03 0.62
C ASP A 173 -1.70 -2.22 -0.45
N LEU A 174 -1.93 -1.79 -1.70
CA LEU A 174 -0.97 -1.92 -2.79
C LEU A 174 -0.69 -0.59 -3.47
N ARG A 175 0.60 -0.33 -3.74
CA ARG A 175 1.06 0.83 -4.50
C ARG A 175 2.21 0.47 -5.43
N ILE A 176 2.38 1.25 -6.50
CA ILE A 176 3.69 1.45 -7.12
C ILE A 176 4.20 2.81 -6.66
N VAL A 177 5.45 2.88 -6.20
CA VAL A 177 6.07 4.13 -5.78
C VAL A 177 7.24 4.45 -6.70
N ILE A 178 7.25 5.68 -7.22
CA ILE A 178 8.36 6.23 -7.98
C ILE A 178 9.09 7.23 -7.10
N MET A 179 10.40 7.06 -6.97
CA MET A 179 11.27 7.83 -6.10
C MET A 179 12.57 8.22 -6.80
N ARG A 180 13.16 9.34 -6.42
CA ARG A 180 14.47 9.78 -6.89
C ARG A 180 15.55 9.21 -5.97
N ASP A 181 16.48 8.40 -6.49
CA ASP A 181 17.73 8.06 -5.80
C ASP A 181 18.59 9.32 -5.70
N THR A 182 18.78 9.84 -4.48
CA THR A 182 19.50 11.10 -4.27
C THR A 182 21.02 10.95 -4.34
N ILE A 183 21.52 9.71 -4.35
CA ILE A 183 22.96 9.42 -4.53
C ILE A 183 23.27 9.28 -6.01
N ARG A 184 22.47 8.50 -6.75
CA ARG A 184 22.71 8.23 -8.18
C ARG A 184 22.12 9.28 -9.11
N GLY A 185 21.14 10.05 -8.63
CA GLY A 185 20.45 11.03 -9.47
C GLY A 185 19.62 10.36 -10.57
N GLU A 186 19.00 9.23 -10.27
CA GLU A 186 18.13 8.49 -11.18
C GLU A 186 16.77 8.23 -10.52
N ASP A 187 15.74 8.05 -11.33
CA ASP A 187 14.43 7.66 -10.83
C ASP A 187 14.39 6.13 -10.66
N HIS A 188 13.61 5.66 -9.70
CA HIS A 188 13.48 4.24 -9.37
C HIS A 188 12.04 3.92 -8.99
N ALA A 189 11.48 2.88 -9.59
CA ALA A 189 10.14 2.38 -9.29
C ALA A 189 10.20 1.09 -8.47
N VAL A 190 9.31 0.99 -7.48
CA VAL A 190 9.14 -0.23 -6.66
C VAL A 190 7.65 -0.50 -6.45
N ALA A 191 7.28 -1.77 -6.27
CA ALA A 191 5.99 -2.09 -5.68
C ALA A 191 6.06 -1.89 -4.15
N ALA A 192 4.96 -1.52 -3.53
CA ALA A 192 4.81 -1.47 -2.09
C ALA A 192 3.52 -2.18 -1.66
N ALA A 193 3.60 -2.95 -0.59
CA ALA A 193 2.46 -3.66 -0.01
C ALA A 193 2.37 -3.39 1.49
N ARG A 194 1.18 -3.08 2.00
CA ARG A 194 0.95 -2.86 3.42
C ARG A 194 0.65 -4.17 4.12
N LEU A 195 1.33 -4.43 5.23
CA LEU A 195 1.16 -5.59 6.08
C LEU A 195 1.25 -5.14 7.53
N ASP A 196 0.25 -5.49 8.35
CA ASP A 196 0.18 -5.16 9.77
C ASP A 196 0.38 -3.66 10.06
N GLY A 197 -0.11 -2.79 9.17
CA GLY A 197 0.01 -1.33 9.29
C GLY A 197 1.33 -0.74 8.77
N HIS A 198 2.25 -1.56 8.27
CA HIS A 198 3.56 -1.12 7.76
C HIS A 198 3.66 -1.33 6.25
N TRP A 199 4.20 -0.35 5.52
CA TRP A 199 4.46 -0.49 4.09
C TRP A 199 5.80 -1.16 3.86
N LEU A 200 5.79 -2.25 3.09
CA LEU A 200 6.98 -2.97 2.66
C LEU A 200 7.24 -2.70 1.19
N THR A 201 8.45 -2.26 0.87
CA THR A 201 8.92 -2.07 -0.51
C THR A 201 9.47 -3.38 -1.09
N LEU A 202 9.03 -3.70 -2.31
CA LEU A 202 9.42 -4.88 -3.08
C LEU A 202 10.24 -4.44 -4.30
N ASP A 203 11.55 -4.38 -4.10
CA ASP A 203 12.52 -3.79 -5.01
C ASP A 203 13.16 -4.85 -5.94
N ASN A 204 13.48 -4.51 -7.19
CA ASN A 204 14.21 -5.42 -8.09
C ASN A 204 15.72 -5.45 -7.79
N ARG A 205 16.25 -4.43 -7.11
CA ARG A 205 17.68 -4.32 -6.76
C ARG A 205 18.08 -5.18 -5.56
N ARG A 206 17.11 -5.77 -4.83
CA ARG A 206 17.34 -6.57 -3.62
C ARG A 206 16.18 -7.51 -3.33
N MET A 207 16.50 -8.67 -2.75
CA MET A 207 15.47 -9.64 -2.32
C MET A 207 14.80 -9.26 -0.99
N ALA A 208 15.52 -8.54 -0.12
CA ALA A 208 14.98 -8.10 1.16
C ALA A 208 13.91 -7.02 0.94
N MET A 209 12.70 -7.27 1.46
CA MET A 209 11.65 -6.25 1.52
C MET A 209 11.93 -5.30 2.67
N ILE A 210 12.01 -4.00 2.38
CA ILE A 210 12.39 -2.97 3.35
C ILE A 210 11.16 -2.14 3.71
N GLU A 211 10.95 -1.87 4.99
CA GLU A 211 9.92 -0.93 5.42
C GLU A 211 10.19 0.47 4.84
N ASP A 212 9.15 1.14 4.36
CA ASP A 212 9.22 2.49 3.79
C ASP A 212 9.96 3.49 4.70
N ALA A 213 9.69 3.45 6.00
CA ALA A 213 10.33 4.28 7.02
C ALA A 213 11.86 4.06 7.14
N GLN A 214 12.36 2.93 6.62
CA GLN A 214 13.77 2.57 6.63
C GLN A 214 14.45 2.82 5.27
N VAL A 215 13.70 3.19 4.24
CA VAL A 215 14.26 3.54 2.93
C VAL A 215 14.96 4.89 3.03
N ARG A 216 16.27 4.89 2.82
CA ARG A 216 17.14 6.07 2.90
C ARG A 216 17.63 6.48 1.53
N ASN A 217 18.00 7.75 1.38
CA ASN A 217 18.58 8.31 0.15
C ASN A 217 17.64 8.25 -1.07
N TYR A 218 16.33 8.21 -0.79
CA TYR A 218 15.30 8.30 -1.81
C TYR A 218 14.34 9.42 -1.44
N ARG A 219 13.91 10.18 -2.45
CA ARG A 219 12.83 11.15 -2.33
C ARG A 219 11.62 10.65 -3.11
N PRO A 220 10.51 10.26 -2.46
CA PRO A 220 9.29 9.86 -3.16
C PRO A 220 8.77 11.02 -4.03
N SER A 221 8.35 10.70 -5.25
CA SER A 221 7.86 11.68 -6.24
C SER A 221 6.41 11.40 -6.62
N PHE A 222 6.10 10.13 -6.91
CA PHE A 222 4.77 9.70 -7.32
C PHE A 222 4.38 8.39 -6.64
N VAL A 223 3.08 8.20 -6.51
CA VAL A 223 2.48 6.96 -6.06
C VAL A 223 1.33 6.61 -6.98
N ILE A 224 1.22 5.35 -7.34
CA ILE A 224 0.19 4.82 -8.22
C ILE A 224 -0.58 3.76 -7.44
N ASP A 225 -1.90 3.86 -7.47
CA ASP A 225 -2.83 2.88 -6.92
C ASP A 225 -3.81 2.40 -8.01
N ARG A 226 -4.89 1.73 -7.58
CA ARG A 226 -5.97 1.29 -8.47
C ARG A 226 -6.68 2.43 -9.19
N ASP A 227 -6.75 3.61 -8.58
CA ASP A 227 -7.55 4.74 -9.07
C ASP A 227 -6.71 5.66 -9.99
N GLY A 228 -5.38 5.64 -9.85
CA GLY A 228 -4.47 6.19 -10.84
C GLY A 228 -3.18 6.72 -10.25
N VAL A 229 -2.62 7.74 -10.92
CA VAL A 229 -1.34 8.35 -10.54
C VAL A 229 -1.58 9.56 -9.65
N LYS A 230 -0.90 9.59 -8.51
CA LYS A 230 -0.84 10.72 -7.58
C LYS A 230 0.60 11.22 -7.47
N ARG A 231 0.75 12.51 -7.18
CA ARG A 231 2.02 13.14 -6.83
C ARG A 231 2.07 13.29 -5.31
N TYR A 232 3.19 12.90 -4.70
CA TYR A 232 3.42 13.21 -3.28
C TYR A 232 3.51 14.71 -3.10
N GLU A 233 2.88 15.20 -2.04
CA GLU A 233 3.12 16.54 -1.55
C GLU A 233 4.55 16.62 -1.03
N ASP A 234 5.24 17.74 -1.29
CA ASP A 234 6.62 17.91 -0.84
C ASP A 234 6.66 17.69 0.68
N ALA A 235 7.35 16.62 1.10
CA ALA A 235 7.64 16.41 2.51
C ALA A 235 8.41 17.64 3.00
N PRO A 236 7.95 18.35 4.06
CA PRO A 236 8.82 19.31 4.73
C PRO A 236 10.10 18.54 5.09
N MET A 237 11.24 18.99 4.58
CA MET A 237 12.54 18.48 5.02
C MET A 237 12.50 18.48 6.55
N PRO A 238 12.71 17.34 7.24
CA PRO A 238 12.88 17.37 8.68
C PRO A 238 14.00 18.38 8.93
N ALA A 239 13.67 19.48 9.60
CA ALA A 239 14.66 20.47 9.98
C ALA A 239 15.81 19.70 10.60
N LEU A 240 17.00 19.83 10.02
CA LEU A 240 18.23 19.33 10.61
C LEU A 240 18.16 19.69 12.09
N ARG A 241 18.03 18.70 12.97
CA ARG A 241 18.06 18.93 14.42
C ARG A 241 19.30 19.76 14.67
N ASP A 242 19.06 20.97 15.14
CA ASP A 242 20.07 22.00 15.33
C ASP A 242 21.23 21.38 16.11
N ARG A 243 22.37 21.22 15.45
CA ARG A 243 23.60 20.67 16.04
C ARG A 243 24.36 21.73 16.83
N ASN A 244 23.71 22.83 17.20
CA ASN A 244 24.26 23.85 18.09
C ASN A 244 23.75 23.70 19.53
N LEU A 245 24.11 22.58 20.16
CA LEU A 245 24.17 22.46 21.62
C LEU A 245 25.41 21.64 22.01
N VAL A 246 26.59 22.14 21.62
CA VAL A 246 27.83 21.91 22.36
C VAL A 246 28.48 23.26 22.60
N SER A 247 27.93 23.95 23.60
CA SER A 247 28.70 24.58 24.68
C SER A 247 29.89 25.45 24.27
N GLU A 248 29.62 26.73 24.06
CA GLU A 248 30.43 27.81 24.62
C GLU A 248 30.58 27.60 26.14
N ALA A 249 31.64 26.88 26.51
CA ALA A 249 32.18 26.85 27.87
C ALA A 249 33.70 26.73 27.81
N ALA A 250 34.34 27.67 27.11
CA ALA A 250 35.78 27.87 27.16
C ALA A 250 36.11 29.35 26.90
N SER A 251 35.50 30.26 27.65
CA SER A 251 35.82 31.69 27.57
C SER A 251 35.55 32.41 28.89
N HIS A 252 35.91 31.84 30.05
CA HIS A 252 36.00 32.59 31.31
C HIS A 252 37.11 32.00 32.20
N SER A 253 38.36 32.37 31.91
CA SER A 253 39.39 32.52 32.96
C SER A 253 40.24 33.74 32.57
N GLY A 254 39.99 34.84 33.27
CA GLY A 254 40.64 36.12 33.05
C GLY A 254 42.09 36.19 33.55
N LEU A 255 42.82 37.07 32.87
CA LEU A 255 43.82 38.07 33.29
C LEU A 255 44.80 37.84 34.46
N GLU A 256 46.01 38.37 34.19
CA GLU A 256 47.03 38.98 35.09
C GLU A 256 47.95 38.02 35.88
N THR A 257 49.29 38.15 35.94
CA THR A 257 50.26 39.27 35.78
C THR A 257 51.66 38.76 35.36
N SER A 258 52.45 39.61 34.68
CA SER A 258 53.93 39.55 34.50
C SER A 258 54.69 39.71 35.85
N PRO A 259 56.05 39.77 35.99
CA PRO A 259 57.16 39.57 35.02
C PRO A 259 58.37 38.72 35.54
N MET A 260 59.22 38.26 34.61
CA MET A 260 60.69 38.46 34.50
C MET A 260 61.24 37.69 33.29
#